data_AF-C6PWW9-F1
#
_entry.id   AF-C6PWW9-F1
#
_cell.length_a   1.000
_cell.length_b   1.000
_cell.length_c   1.000
_cell.angle_alpha   90.00
_cell.angle_beta   90.00
_cell.angle_gamma   90.00
#
_symmetry.space_group_name_H-M   'P 1'
#
loop_
_entity.id
_entity.type
_entity.pdbx_description
1 polymer ?
#
loop_
_entity_poly.entity_id
_entity_poly.type
_entity_poly.pdbx_seq_one_letter_code
_entity_poly.pdbx_strand_id
1 'polypeptide(L)'
;MEFTTKYPGSFGEVLQGRVHNRDVLLSCPVNVYTNVKVLESTSPSNKFKWQKAAKFLDNILTKWDYKNYVDNLDIEICSHIPYGKGMASSTADLCGVYSCLLKMFKKEFNEQELIDQCIKIEPTDSIIFN
;
A
#
# COMPACT_ATOMS: atom_id res chain seq x y z
N MET A 1 -10.57 17.53 2.64
CA MET A 1 -11.27 16.23 2.80
C MET A 1 -10.35 15.26 3.52
N GLU A 2 -10.89 14.27 4.24
CA GLU A 2 -10.08 13.23 4.87
C GLU A 2 -10.77 11.87 4.85
N PHE A 3 -9.99 10.81 4.64
CA PHE A 3 -10.47 9.44 4.65
C PHE A 3 -9.51 8.55 5.43
N THR A 4 -10.08 7.70 6.26
CA THR A 4 -9.35 6.73 7.08
C THR A 4 -9.76 5.32 6.71
N THR A 5 -8.80 4.41 6.71
CA THR A 5 -9.03 2.98 6.55
C THR A 5 -8.16 2.19 7.52
N LYS A 6 -8.57 0.94 7.74
CA LYS A 6 -7.85 -0.03 8.54
C LYS A 6 -7.52 -1.22 7.65
N TYR A 7 -6.25 -1.63 7.62
CA TYR A 7 -5.80 -2.75 6.80
C TYR A 7 -5.04 -3.78 7.65
N PRO A 8 -5.31 -5.09 7.50
CA PRO A 8 -4.63 -6.12 8.28
C PRO A 8 -3.19 -6.31 7.79
N GLY A 9 -2.30 -6.63 8.72
CA GLY A 9 -1.04 -7.28 8.39
C GLY A 9 -1.28 -8.74 8.00
N SER A 10 -0.25 -9.40 7.51
CA SER A 10 -0.32 -10.82 7.19
C SER A 10 0.89 -11.55 7.73
N PHE A 11 0.74 -12.77 8.23
CA PHE A 11 1.86 -13.67 8.36
C PHE A 11 2.19 -14.23 6.99
N GLY A 12 3.32 -13.82 6.42
CA GLY A 12 3.79 -14.28 5.12
C GLY A 12 4.34 -15.70 5.17
N GLU A 13 4.48 -16.33 4.00
CA GLU A 13 5.24 -17.59 3.82
C GLU A 13 4.75 -18.75 4.71
N VAL A 14 3.46 -18.82 5.02
CA VAL A 14 2.86 -19.96 5.73
C VAL A 14 3.12 -21.26 4.96
N LEU A 15 3.10 -21.16 3.63
CA LEU A 15 3.47 -22.22 2.70
C LEU A 15 4.20 -21.59 1.53
N GLN A 16 5.34 -22.16 1.16
CA GLN A 16 6.09 -21.81 -0.03
C GLN A 16 6.41 -23.09 -0.81
N GLY A 17 6.21 -23.07 -2.13
CA GLY A 17 6.49 -24.23 -2.96
C GLY A 17 6.22 -23.98 -4.43
N ARG A 18 6.23 -25.06 -5.23
CA ARG A 18 5.99 -25.00 -6.67
C ARG A 18 4.82 -25.90 -7.06
N VAL A 19 3.80 -25.33 -7.69
CA VAL A 19 2.62 -26.06 -8.17
C VAL A 19 2.52 -25.86 -9.68
N HIS A 20 2.50 -26.95 -10.45
CA HIS A 20 2.46 -26.90 -11.92
C HIS A 20 3.50 -25.93 -12.52
N ASN A 21 4.76 -26.03 -12.06
CA ASN A 21 5.87 -25.18 -12.45
C ASN A 21 5.77 -23.68 -12.09
N ARG A 22 4.77 -23.27 -11.30
CA ARG A 22 4.64 -21.91 -10.78
C ARG A 22 5.01 -21.85 -9.31
N ASP A 23 5.77 -20.84 -8.93
CA ASP A 23 6.07 -20.58 -7.53
C ASP A 23 4.80 -20.06 -6.84
N VAL A 24 4.51 -20.62 -5.68
CA VAL A 24 3.33 -20.31 -4.88
C VAL A 24 3.79 -19.94 -3.48
N LEU A 25 3.26 -18.84 -2.98
CA LEU A 25 3.46 -18.34 -1.63
C LEU A 25 2.10 -18.04 -1.01
N LEU A 26 1.80 -18.71 0.09
CA LEU A 26 0.56 -18.52 0.84
C LEU A 26 0.83 -17.59 2.03
N SER A 27 0.07 -16.50 2.09
CA SER A 27 0.05 -15.57 3.20
C SER A 27 -1.31 -15.62 3.90
N CYS A 28 -1.33 -15.46 5.22
CA CYS A 28 -2.55 -15.45 6.01
C CYS A 28 -2.72 -14.09 6.72
N PRO A 29 -3.85 -13.36 6.54
CA PRO A 29 -4.08 -12.13 7.27
C PRO A 29 -4.19 -12.40 8.77
N VAL A 30 -3.68 -11.48 9.59
CA VAL A 30 -3.69 -11.59 11.06
C VAL A 30 -4.40 -10.41 11.70
N ASN A 31 -4.87 -10.58 12.94
CA ASN A 31 -5.64 -9.56 13.68
C ASN A 31 -4.75 -8.43 14.25
N VAL A 32 -3.79 -7.95 13.45
CA VAL A 32 -2.91 -6.81 13.73
C VAL A 32 -3.00 -5.87 12.54
N TYR A 33 -3.11 -4.56 12.76
CA TYR A 33 -3.54 -3.64 11.72
C TYR A 33 -2.71 -2.38 11.65
N THR A 34 -2.70 -1.80 10.46
CA THR A 34 -2.33 -0.41 10.21
C THR A 34 -3.58 0.44 10.03
N ASN A 35 -3.58 1.63 10.63
CA ASN A 35 -4.58 2.65 10.36
C ASN A 35 -3.94 3.70 9.45
N VAL A 36 -4.50 3.87 8.26
CA VAL A 36 -3.99 4.80 7.24
C VAL A 36 -5.02 5.88 7.02
N LYS A 37 -4.59 7.13 7.08
CA LYS A 37 -5.39 8.31 6.81
C LYS A 37 -4.75 9.10 5.67
N VAL A 38 -5.57 9.47 4.68
CA VAL A 38 -5.19 10.39 3.60
C VAL A 38 -6.09 11.62 3.72
N LEU A 39 -5.46 12.79 3.77
CA LEU A 39 -6.15 14.06 4.00
C LEU A 39 -5.61 15.15 3.09
N GLU A 40 -6.46 16.13 2.78
CA GLU A 40 -6.03 17.37 2.17
C GLU A 40 -5.33 18.26 3.20
N SER A 41 -4.19 18.82 2.82
CA SER A 41 -3.39 19.73 3.62
C SER A 41 -2.84 20.85 2.73
N THR A 42 -2.79 22.07 3.26
CA THR A 42 -2.15 23.21 2.59
C THR A 42 -0.63 23.16 2.66
N SER A 43 -0.08 22.32 3.53
CA SER A 43 1.36 22.14 3.75
C SER A 43 1.64 20.69 4.16
N PRO A 44 1.52 19.72 3.23
CA PRO A 44 1.73 18.32 3.56
C PRO A 44 3.19 18.08 3.93
N SER A 45 3.41 17.43 5.07
CA SER A 45 4.76 17.11 5.55
C SER A 45 4.88 15.71 6.15
N ASN A 46 3.77 15.13 6.63
CA ASN A 46 3.77 13.82 7.26
C ASN A 46 4.03 12.70 6.25
N LYS A 47 3.58 12.82 5.00
CA LYS A 47 3.74 11.83 3.94
C LYS A 47 5.20 11.52 3.67
N PHE A 48 6.11 12.49 3.84
CA PHE A 48 7.54 12.31 3.62
C PHE A 48 8.20 11.41 4.68
N LYS A 49 7.55 11.18 5.83
CA LYS A 49 7.96 10.16 6.80
C LYS A 49 7.78 8.74 6.24
N TRP A 50 6.89 8.57 5.26
CA TRP A 50 6.48 7.30 4.67
C TRP A 50 6.81 7.26 3.18
N GLN A 51 8.10 7.23 2.83
CA GLN A 51 8.58 7.39 1.44
C GLN A 51 7.88 6.46 0.43
N LYS A 52 7.66 5.19 0.78
CA LYS A 52 6.97 4.21 -0.08
C LYS A 52 5.51 4.56 -0.30
N ALA A 53 4.80 4.91 0.77
CA ALA A 53 3.40 5.32 0.72
C ALA A 53 3.21 6.64 -0.04
N ALA A 54 4.11 7.62 0.16
CA ALA A 54 4.11 8.87 -0.59
C ALA A 54 4.33 8.64 -2.09
N LYS A 55 5.36 7.86 -2.46
CA LYS A 55 5.62 7.53 -3.87
C LYS A 55 4.47 6.76 -4.51
N PHE A 56 3.82 5.86 -3.76
CA PHE A 56 2.65 5.13 -4.22
C PHE A 56 1.45 6.05 -4.46
N LEU A 57 1.18 6.97 -3.53
CA LEU A 57 0.15 8.00 -3.66
C LEU A 57 0.39 8.83 -4.93
N ASP A 58 1.62 9.33 -5.14
CA ASP A 58 1.98 10.12 -6.31
C ASP A 58 1.79 9.35 -7.62
N ASN A 59 2.15 8.05 -7.65
CA ASN A 59 1.94 7.18 -8.80
C ASN A 59 0.46 7.03 -9.16
N ILE A 60 -0.40 6.80 -8.16
CA ILE A 60 -1.85 6.66 -8.36
C ILE A 60 -2.47 7.97 -8.85
N LEU A 61 -2.15 9.09 -8.19
CA LEU A 61 -2.65 10.41 -8.59
C LEU A 61 -2.21 10.76 -10.01
N THR A 62 -0.95 10.46 -10.36
CA THR A 62 -0.44 10.66 -11.72
C THR A 62 -1.16 9.79 -12.74
N LYS A 63 -1.41 8.51 -12.42
CA LYS A 63 -2.13 7.58 -13.31
C LYS A 63 -3.57 8.01 -13.55
N TRP A 64 -4.21 8.64 -12.56
CA TRP A 64 -5.58 9.13 -12.65
C TRP A 64 -5.70 10.59 -13.14
N ASP A 65 -4.59 11.21 -13.55
CA ASP A 65 -4.52 12.62 -13.98
C ASP A 65 -4.92 13.65 -12.91
N TYR A 66 -4.64 13.34 -11.64
CA TYR A 66 -4.87 14.19 -10.47
C TYR A 66 -3.57 14.76 -9.90
N LYS A 67 -2.61 15.12 -10.75
CA LYS A 67 -1.27 15.60 -10.33
C LYS A 67 -1.32 16.83 -9.42
N ASN A 68 -2.32 17.68 -9.62
CA ASN A 68 -2.63 18.84 -8.80
C ASN A 68 -2.97 18.50 -7.34
N TYR A 69 -3.26 17.25 -7.00
CA TYR A 69 -3.45 16.80 -5.61
C TYR A 69 -2.17 16.29 -4.95
N VAL A 70 -1.09 16.06 -5.71
CA VAL A 70 0.18 15.54 -5.17
C VAL A 70 0.68 16.46 -4.06
N ASP A 71 0.69 17.77 -4.28
CA ASP A 71 1.19 18.76 -3.31
C ASP A 71 0.16 19.18 -2.25
N ASN A 72 -1.05 18.63 -2.32
CA ASN A 72 -2.17 18.99 -1.45
C ASN A 72 -2.66 17.83 -0.60
N LEU A 73 -2.15 16.62 -0.78
CA LEU A 73 -2.49 15.46 0.04
C LEU A 73 -1.35 15.11 0.99
N ASP A 74 -1.72 14.75 2.22
CA ASP A 74 -0.83 14.25 3.26
C ASP A 74 -1.27 12.84 3.71
N ILE A 75 -0.34 12.10 4.32
CA ILE A 75 -0.54 10.72 4.77
C ILE A 75 -0.15 10.61 6.25
N GLU A 76 -1.05 10.06 7.05
CA GLU A 76 -0.79 9.65 8.42
C GLU A 76 -0.97 8.14 8.55
N ILE A 77 0.04 7.48 9.14
CA ILE A 77 0.04 6.03 9.34
C ILE A 77 0.30 5.74 10.81
N CYS A 78 -0.61 5.01 11.42
CA CYS A 78 -0.48 4.49 12.79
C CYS A 78 -0.56 2.96 12.72
N SER A 79 0.59 2.31 12.61
CA SER A 79 0.70 0.86 12.47
C SER A 79 1.03 0.18 13.79
N HIS A 80 0.25 -0.87 14.10
CA HIS A 80 0.58 -1.81 15.18
C HIS A 80 1.27 -3.07 14.64
N ILE A 81 1.50 -3.15 13.31
CA ILE A 81 2.16 -4.28 12.67
C ILE A 81 3.67 -4.15 12.89
N PRO A 82 4.33 -5.12 13.55
CA PRO A 82 5.77 -5.11 13.75
C PRO A 82 6.53 -4.94 12.44
N TYR A 83 7.38 -3.91 12.37
CA TYR A 83 8.19 -3.65 11.19
C TYR A 83 9.33 -4.66 11.05
N GLY A 84 9.58 -5.11 9.81
CA GLY A 84 10.70 -6.02 9.49
C GLY A 84 10.56 -7.44 10.05
N LYS A 85 9.35 -7.87 10.43
CA LYS A 85 9.08 -9.22 10.99
C LYS A 85 8.37 -10.17 10.03
N GLY A 86 8.43 -9.91 8.73
CA GLY A 86 7.73 -10.73 7.72
C GLY A 86 6.20 -10.58 7.76
N MET A 87 5.70 -9.47 8.34
CA MET A 87 4.26 -9.26 8.55
C MET A 87 3.57 -8.40 7.47
N ALA A 88 4.25 -8.17 6.33
CA ALA A 88 3.80 -7.35 5.22
C ALA A 88 3.31 -5.93 5.60
N SER A 89 3.93 -5.31 6.61
CA SER A 89 3.55 -3.98 7.12
C SER A 89 3.53 -2.90 6.01
N SER A 90 4.56 -2.89 5.16
CA SER A 90 4.64 -1.96 4.01
C SER A 90 3.49 -2.16 3.02
N THR A 91 3.21 -3.42 2.64
CA THR A 91 2.10 -3.75 1.74
C THR A 91 0.75 -3.33 2.33
N ALA A 92 0.54 -3.54 3.63
CA ALA A 92 -0.67 -3.11 4.31
C ALA A 92 -0.85 -1.58 4.26
N ASP A 93 0.22 -0.82 4.41
CA ASP A 93 0.21 0.63 4.29
C ASP A 93 -0.18 1.09 2.88
N LEU A 94 0.41 0.49 1.82
CA LEU A 94 0.08 0.81 0.42
C LEU A 94 -1.38 0.50 0.09
N CYS A 95 -1.89 -0.66 0.50
CA CYS A 95 -3.29 -1.02 0.33
C CYS A 95 -4.22 -0.06 1.11
N GLY A 96 -3.79 0.40 2.27
CA GLY A 96 -4.48 1.43 3.04
C GLY A 96 -4.59 2.75 2.28
N VAL A 97 -3.47 3.24 1.73
CA VAL A 97 -3.46 4.46 0.91
C VAL A 97 -4.38 4.32 -0.29
N TYR A 98 -4.29 3.21 -1.03
CA TYR A 98 -5.13 2.95 -2.19
C TYR A 98 -6.63 3.00 -1.83
N SER A 99 -7.00 2.32 -0.74
CA SER A 99 -8.39 2.29 -0.26
C SER A 99 -8.91 3.69 0.11
N CYS A 100 -8.08 4.54 0.71
CA CYS A 100 -8.45 5.93 1.01
C CYS A 100 -8.62 6.76 -0.27
N LEU A 101 -7.72 6.60 -1.25
CA LEU A 101 -7.81 7.29 -2.54
C LEU A 101 -9.07 6.88 -3.33
N LEU A 102 -9.40 5.59 -3.37
CA LEU A 102 -10.63 5.09 -3.99
C LEU A 102 -11.87 5.76 -3.40
N LYS A 103 -11.95 5.86 -2.05
CA LYS A 103 -13.05 6.54 -1.37
C LYS A 103 -13.07 8.04 -1.67
N MET A 104 -11.91 8.69 -1.65
CA MET A 104 -11.77 10.13 -1.87
C MET A 104 -12.21 10.55 -3.28
N PHE A 105 -11.80 9.79 -4.30
CA PHE A 105 -12.11 10.07 -5.71
C PHE A 105 -13.32 9.28 -6.23
N LYS A 106 -14.03 8.55 -5.35
CA LYS A 106 -15.21 7.71 -5.68
C LYS A 106 -14.95 6.75 -6.85
N LYS A 107 -13.80 6.10 -6.84
CA LYS A 107 -13.39 5.10 -7.83
C LYS A 107 -13.65 3.68 -7.32
N GLU A 108 -13.86 2.76 -8.26
CA GLU A 108 -13.98 1.33 -7.97
C GLU A 108 -12.61 0.67 -7.83
N PHE A 109 -12.54 -0.39 -7.02
CA PHE A 109 -11.31 -1.14 -6.79
C PHE A 109 -10.86 -1.87 -8.06
N ASN A 110 -9.60 -1.69 -8.44
CA ASN A 110 -8.98 -2.39 -9.56
C ASN A 110 -7.75 -3.17 -9.08
N GLU A 111 -7.86 -4.49 -9.05
CA GLU A 111 -6.80 -5.39 -8.59
C GLU A 111 -5.52 -5.26 -9.43
N GLN A 112 -5.64 -5.28 -10.75
CA GLN A 112 -4.49 -5.19 -11.64
C GLN A 112 -3.75 -3.85 -11.49
N GLU A 113 -4.49 -2.76 -11.33
CA GLU A 113 -3.90 -1.44 -11.07
C GLU A 113 -3.11 -1.41 -9.75
N LEU A 114 -3.69 -1.97 -8.69
CA LEU A 114 -3.03 -2.08 -7.39
C LEU A 114 -1.73 -2.89 -7.51
N ILE A 115 -1.79 -4.06 -8.13
CA ILE A 115 -0.62 -4.93 -8.37
C ILE A 115 0.46 -4.16 -9.14
N ASP A 116 0.10 -3.58 -10.29
CA ASP A 116 1.04 -2.86 -11.14
C ASP A 116 1.69 -1.67 -10.43
N GLN A 117 0.95 -0.95 -9.58
CA GLN A 117 1.52 0.18 -8.83
C GLN A 117 2.35 -0.28 -7.63
N CYS A 118 1.95 -1.35 -6.93
CA CYS A 118 2.73 -1.91 -5.82
C CYS A 118 4.10 -2.41 -6.31
N ILE A 119 4.16 -3.11 -7.44
CA ILE A 119 5.42 -3.61 -8.03
C ILE A 119 6.40 -2.47 -8.36
N LYS A 120 5.91 -1.28 -8.75
CA LYS A 120 6.77 -0.11 -9.01
C LYS A 120 7.38 0.50 -7.74
N ILE A 121 6.83 0.21 -6.57
CA ILE A 121 7.30 0.73 -5.28
C ILE A 121 8.22 -0.27 -4.61
N GLU A 122 7.75 -1.50 -4.51
CA GLU A 122 8.49 -2.63 -3.96
C GLU A 122 8.37 -3.80 -4.95
N PRO A 123 9.39 -4.03 -5.79
CA PRO A 123 9.48 -5.33 -6.44
C PRO A 123 9.60 -6.37 -5.32
N THR A 124 8.61 -7.24 -5.21
CA THR A 124 8.58 -8.27 -4.15
C THR A 124 9.72 -9.25 -4.44
N ASP A 125 10.80 -9.21 -3.66
CA ASP A 125 12.03 -10.01 -3.88
C ASP A 125 11.86 -11.43 -3.27
N SER A 126 12.43 -12.52 -3.79
CA SER A 126 13.89 -12.77 -3.71
C SER A 126 14.48 -13.73 -4.76
N ILE A 127 13.78 -14.11 -5.84
CA ILE A 127 14.29 -15.11 -6.83
C ILE A 127 13.83 -14.90 -8.29
N ILE A 128 13.12 -13.81 -8.60
CA ILE A 128 12.35 -13.68 -9.85
C ILE A 128 13.19 -13.17 -11.04
N PHE A 129 14.33 -12.54 -10.79
CA PHE A 129 15.23 -12.14 -11.87
C PHE A 129 16.37 -13.14 -11.95
N ASN A 130 16.32 -13.94 -13.01
CA ASN A 130 17.39 -14.83 -13.45
C ASN A 130 18.62 -14.02 -13.88
#